data_AF-A0A4S2RIT1-F1
#
_entry.id   AF-A0A4S2RIT1-F1
#
_cell.length_a   1.000
_cell.length_b   1.000
_cell.length_c   1.000
_cell.angle_alpha   90.00
_cell.angle_beta   90.00
_cell.angle_gamma   90.00
#
_symmetry.space_group_name_H-M   'P 1'
#
loop_
_entity.id
_entity.type
_entity.pdbx_description
1 polymer ?
#
loop_
_entity_poly.entity_id
_entity_poly.type
_entity_poly.pdbx_seq_one_letter_code
_entity_poly.pdbx_strand_id
1 'polypeptide(L)'
;MGNHGRHGGAAPGTTPPADGARSLPTRAQRRKLARKVKRKRRRSAVREIPLLITVALLIALVLKTFLVQAFVIPSGSMEQTIRIGDRVLVDKLTPWFGSKPQRGDVVVFRNPSDWPPPNQATSEEPPVVIKQVKEALTFIGLLPSGDEQDLIKRVVAVGGDTVKCCEQDGRLIVNGVAVDEPYVFPGDSPSTIKFEVKVPAGRLFVMGDHRSNSADSRFHLDKTANGTISEDAVVGRAKWIVWPFGHWGGLEERSAFSSVPDARAGTAAGSGPSNSVSEYPNGLTRLPTPAELPLVMGVVGLHRLGRGRWHGVRSGCGGFGGRRTIRTRRTRGPAGLSGACRVRRRSGGRGGGGRGGE
;
A
#
# COMPACT_ATOMS: atom_id res chain seq x y z
N MET A 1 -9.43 103.60 22.07
CA MET A 1 -8.25 104.26 21.47
C MET A 1 -7.54 103.21 20.62
N GLY A 2 -7.50 103.31 19.29
CA GLY A 2 -6.57 104.17 18.53
C GLY A 2 -5.16 103.54 18.61
N ASN A 3 -4.46 103.17 17.54
CA ASN A 3 -4.32 103.87 16.27
C ASN A 3 -3.65 102.94 15.22
N HIS A 4 -3.90 103.29 13.95
CA HIS A 4 -3.26 102.88 12.70
C HIS A 4 -1.72 102.70 12.81
N GLY A 5 -0.99 101.89 12.05
CA GLY A 5 -1.19 101.27 10.75
C GLY A 5 0.18 101.30 10.05
N ARG A 6 0.57 100.24 9.32
CA ARG A 6 1.47 100.39 8.16
C ARG A 6 1.46 99.15 7.27
N HIS A 7 1.13 99.40 6.02
CA HIS A 7 1.28 98.53 4.87
C HIS A 7 2.75 98.23 4.55
N GLY A 8 2.99 97.09 3.91
CA GLY A 8 4.00 96.97 2.87
C GLY A 8 4.77 95.65 2.87
N GLY A 9 4.50 94.78 1.89
CA GLY A 9 5.44 93.74 1.49
C GLY A 9 4.80 92.39 1.14
N ALA A 10 4.25 92.29 -0.06
CA ALA A 10 3.91 90.99 -0.66
C ALA A 10 5.20 90.22 -0.97
N ALA A 11 5.29 88.96 -0.53
CA ALA A 11 6.23 87.98 -1.04
C ALA A 11 5.44 86.79 -1.59
N PRO A 12 5.65 86.37 -2.85
CA PRO A 12 4.85 85.32 -3.46
C PRO A 12 5.48 83.94 -3.23
N GLY A 13 4.61 82.93 -3.10
CA GLY A 13 4.92 81.57 -3.51
C GLY A 13 5.53 80.67 -2.45
N THR A 14 4.68 79.94 -1.73
CA THR A 14 5.08 78.64 -1.16
C THR A 14 4.30 77.56 -1.89
N THR A 15 4.90 77.05 -2.97
CA THR A 15 4.48 75.83 -3.65
C THR A 15 4.76 74.64 -2.71
N PRO A 16 3.85 73.65 -2.57
CA PRO A 16 4.12 72.47 -1.75
C PRO A 16 5.32 71.69 -2.33
N PRO A 17 6.17 71.06 -1.50
CA PRO A 17 7.32 70.33 -1.99
C PRO A 17 6.84 69.17 -2.87
N ALA A 18 7.31 69.18 -4.12
CA ALA A 18 7.08 68.12 -5.08
C ALA A 18 7.57 66.79 -4.49
N ASP A 19 6.68 65.79 -4.47
CA ASP A 19 7.00 64.41 -4.17
C ASP A 19 8.28 64.00 -4.90
N GLY A 20 9.31 63.69 -4.12
CA GLY A 20 10.61 63.28 -4.62
C GLY A 20 10.45 62.14 -5.61
N ALA A 21 10.64 62.44 -6.90
CA ALA A 21 10.69 61.48 -7.96
C ALA A 21 11.71 60.39 -7.58
N ARG A 22 11.22 59.20 -7.20
CA ARG A 22 12.09 58.04 -6.94
C ARG A 22 12.85 57.74 -8.22
N SER A 23 14.11 58.17 -8.27
CA SER A 23 15.00 57.94 -9.40
C SER A 23 15.01 56.45 -9.76
N LEU A 24 14.62 56.11 -10.99
CA LEU A 24 14.61 54.73 -11.44
C LEU A 24 16.03 54.16 -11.37
N PRO A 25 16.21 52.93 -10.85
CA PRO A 25 17.53 52.37 -10.65
C PRO A 25 18.25 52.17 -11.99
N THR A 26 19.51 52.61 -12.02
CA THR A 26 20.39 52.53 -13.19
C THR A 26 20.58 51.10 -13.67
N ARG A 27 20.95 50.91 -14.95
CA ARG A 27 21.19 49.58 -15.56
C ARG A 27 22.22 48.75 -14.76
N ALA A 28 23.23 49.41 -14.17
CA ALA A 28 24.22 48.79 -13.31
C ALA A 28 23.64 48.31 -11.96
N GLN A 29 22.79 49.12 -11.33
CA GLN A 29 22.10 48.75 -10.08
C GLN A 29 21.14 47.57 -10.31
N ARG A 30 20.38 47.57 -11.42
CA ARG A 30 19.53 46.43 -11.80
C ARG A 30 20.32 45.14 -12.00
N ARG A 31 21.50 45.20 -12.64
CA ARG A 31 22.40 44.04 -12.81
C ARG A 31 22.96 43.53 -11.48
N LYS A 32 23.35 44.42 -10.56
CA LYS A 32 23.83 44.04 -9.22
C LYS A 32 22.72 43.40 -8.39
N LEU A 33 21.50 43.96 -8.42
CA LEU A 33 20.32 43.38 -7.75
C LEU A 33 19.96 42.01 -8.32
N ALA A 34 19.93 41.84 -9.64
CA ALA A 34 19.69 40.55 -10.28
C ALA A 34 20.72 39.49 -9.89
N ARG A 35 22.00 39.86 -9.77
CA ARG A 35 23.07 38.95 -9.29
C ARG A 35 22.89 38.59 -7.81
N LYS A 36 22.54 39.55 -6.95
CA LYS A 36 22.23 39.30 -5.52
C LYS A 36 21.03 38.36 -5.36
N VAL A 37 19.96 38.58 -6.11
CA VAL A 37 18.77 37.71 -6.13
C VAL A 37 19.13 36.30 -6.63
N LYS A 38 19.91 36.17 -7.71
CA LYS A 38 20.37 34.87 -8.23
C LYS A 38 21.25 34.11 -7.21
N ARG A 39 22.12 34.81 -6.48
CA ARG A 39 22.98 34.21 -5.42
C ARG A 39 22.18 33.81 -4.19
N LYS A 40 21.19 34.62 -3.76
CA LYS A 40 20.27 34.29 -2.66
C LYS A 40 19.41 33.08 -3.01
N ARG A 41 18.85 33.03 -4.23
CA ARG A 41 18.08 31.90 -4.73
C ARG A 41 18.91 30.61 -4.86
N ARG A 42 20.17 30.69 -5.34
CA ARG A 42 21.09 29.54 -5.34
C ARG A 42 21.40 29.03 -3.93
N ARG A 43 21.63 29.92 -2.95
CA ARG A 43 21.87 29.51 -1.56
C ARG A 43 20.63 28.88 -0.91
N SER A 44 19.43 29.38 -1.23
CA SER A 44 18.16 28.76 -0.83
C SER A 44 18.03 27.36 -1.42
N ALA A 45 18.22 27.23 -2.73
CA ALA A 45 18.13 25.94 -3.42
C ALA A 45 19.13 24.90 -2.89
N VAL A 46 20.37 25.30 -2.59
CA VAL A 46 21.39 24.40 -2.04
C VAL A 46 21.07 23.95 -0.61
N ARG A 47 20.19 24.65 0.13
CA ARG A 47 19.73 24.24 1.47
C ARG A 47 18.39 23.50 1.44
N GLU A 48 17.48 23.91 0.56
CA GLU A 48 16.15 23.31 0.42
C GLU A 48 16.20 21.96 -0.29
N ILE A 49 17.09 21.78 -1.28
CA ILE A 49 17.21 20.50 -2.01
C ILE A 49 17.65 19.36 -1.08
N PRO A 50 18.72 19.48 -0.25
CA PRO A 50 19.08 18.43 0.69
C PRO A 50 17.97 18.13 1.70
N LEU A 51 17.29 19.15 2.23
CA LEU A 51 16.18 18.94 3.16
C LEU A 51 15.05 18.13 2.52
N LEU A 52 14.65 18.48 1.29
CA LEU A 52 13.62 17.74 0.55
C LEU A 52 14.06 16.30 0.25
N ILE A 53 15.33 16.09 -0.12
CA ILE A 53 15.89 14.75 -0.32
C ILE A 53 15.88 13.96 1.00
N THR A 54 16.31 14.55 2.11
CA THR A 54 16.31 13.90 3.42
C THR A 54 14.88 13.54 3.87
N VAL A 55 13.92 14.45 3.69
CA VAL A 55 12.50 14.16 4.01
C VAL A 55 11.96 13.05 3.10
N ALA A 56 12.26 13.08 1.80
CA ALA A 56 11.85 12.02 0.88
C ALA A 56 12.48 10.66 1.24
N LEU A 57 13.76 10.64 1.63
CA LEU A 57 14.45 9.44 2.10
C LEU A 57 13.89 8.94 3.43
N LEU A 58 13.54 9.82 4.36
CA LEU A 58 12.89 9.46 5.62
C LEU A 58 11.50 8.87 5.37
N ILE A 59 10.70 9.50 4.50
CA ILE A 59 9.40 8.96 4.10
C ILE A 59 9.61 7.59 3.42
N ALA A 60 10.52 7.47 2.46
CA ALA A 60 10.81 6.19 1.81
C ALA A 60 11.29 5.12 2.80
N LEU A 61 12.10 5.48 3.78
CA LEU A 61 12.54 4.59 4.85
C LEU A 61 11.35 4.14 5.70
N VAL A 62 10.49 5.06 6.13
CA VAL A 62 9.28 4.74 6.89
C VAL A 62 8.32 3.87 6.06
N LEU A 63 8.09 4.19 4.78
CA LEU A 63 7.25 3.39 3.88
C LEU A 63 7.84 1.98 3.69
N LYS A 64 9.16 1.86 3.56
CA LYS A 64 9.88 0.58 3.43
C LYS A 64 9.83 -0.24 4.72
N THR A 65 10.07 0.39 5.88
CA THR A 65 10.13 -0.31 7.15
C THR A 65 8.75 -0.68 7.63
N PHE A 66 7.78 0.23 7.47
CA PHE A 66 6.47 0.07 8.08
C PHE A 66 5.42 -0.40 7.08
N LEU A 67 5.31 0.12 5.86
CA LEU A 67 4.01 0.03 5.21
C LEU A 67 3.77 -1.24 4.41
N VAL A 68 4.61 -1.63 3.45
CA VAL A 68 4.22 -2.78 2.62
C VAL A 68 5.32 -3.32 1.72
N GLN A 69 5.47 -4.65 1.68
CA GLN A 69 6.25 -5.32 0.65
C GLN A 69 5.30 -6.00 -0.34
N ALA A 70 5.52 -5.74 -1.63
CA ALA A 70 4.85 -6.46 -2.70
C ALA A 70 5.66 -7.71 -3.05
N PHE A 71 5.03 -8.87 -3.06
CA PHE A 71 5.64 -10.14 -3.47
C PHE A 71 4.99 -10.62 -4.77
N VAL A 72 5.81 -11.12 -5.70
CA VAL A 72 5.32 -11.78 -6.92
C VAL A 72 5.17 -13.26 -6.61
N ILE A 73 4.03 -13.85 -6.94
CA ILE A 73 3.74 -15.25 -6.63
C ILE A 73 4.19 -16.17 -7.77
N PRO A 74 5.18 -17.05 -7.53
CA PRO A 74 5.75 -17.88 -8.59
C PRO A 74 5.04 -19.25 -8.74
N SER A 75 4.19 -19.65 -7.79
CA SER A 75 3.61 -21.01 -7.72
C SER A 75 2.08 -21.00 -7.69
N GLY A 76 1.48 -22.06 -8.22
CA GLY A 76 0.03 -22.26 -8.29
C GLY A 76 -0.62 -22.88 -7.04
N SER A 77 0.12 -23.05 -5.94
CA SER A 77 -0.41 -23.73 -4.74
C SER A 77 -1.53 -23.00 -4.00
N MET A 78 -1.73 -21.72 -4.34
CA MET A 78 -2.81 -20.86 -3.84
C MET A 78 -3.81 -20.48 -4.95
N GLU A 79 -3.80 -21.17 -6.10
CA GLU A 79 -4.77 -20.96 -7.17
C GLU A 79 -6.21 -21.09 -6.67
N GLN A 80 -7.16 -20.47 -7.39
CA GLN A 80 -8.49 -20.00 -6.94
C GLN A 80 -8.42 -18.65 -6.22
N THR A 81 -7.57 -18.52 -5.20
CA THR A 81 -7.44 -17.27 -4.43
C THR A 81 -6.39 -16.34 -5.03
N ILE A 82 -5.23 -16.89 -5.38
CA ILE A 82 -4.04 -16.16 -5.84
C ILE A 82 -3.49 -16.86 -7.08
N ARG A 83 -3.37 -16.13 -8.19
CA ARG A 83 -2.89 -16.68 -9.46
C ARG A 83 -1.38 -16.52 -9.59
N ILE A 84 -0.79 -17.38 -10.42
CA ILE A 84 0.63 -17.26 -10.78
C ILE A 84 0.86 -15.88 -11.43
N GLY A 85 1.84 -15.14 -10.93
CA GLY A 85 2.19 -13.79 -11.38
C GLY A 85 1.46 -12.65 -10.66
N ASP A 86 0.51 -12.95 -9.76
CA ASP A 86 -0.13 -11.93 -8.93
C ASP A 86 0.89 -11.25 -8.02
N ARG A 87 0.67 -9.94 -7.78
CA ARG A 87 1.43 -9.17 -6.80
C ARG A 87 0.58 -8.98 -5.57
N VAL A 88 1.00 -9.64 -4.49
CA VAL A 88 0.31 -9.57 -3.20
C VAL A 88 0.98 -8.56 -2.30
N LEU A 89 0.14 -7.85 -1.56
CA LEU A 89 0.52 -6.81 -0.66
C LEU A 89 0.56 -7.38 0.76
N VAL A 90 1.76 -7.44 1.33
CA VAL A 90 2.00 -8.07 2.63
C VAL A 90 2.15 -7.00 3.72
N ASP A 91 1.24 -7.08 4.69
CA ASP A 91 1.27 -6.29 5.91
C ASP A 91 2.33 -6.85 6.86
N LYS A 92 3.44 -6.12 6.96
CA LYS A 92 4.55 -6.37 7.90
C LYS A 92 4.41 -5.64 9.22
N LEU A 93 3.38 -4.80 9.39
CA LEU A 93 3.11 -4.08 10.64
C LEU A 93 2.49 -4.97 11.71
N THR A 94 1.76 -5.97 11.24
CA THR A 94 1.01 -6.91 12.08
C THR A 94 1.85 -7.46 13.26
N PRO A 95 3.07 -8.02 13.07
CA PRO A 95 3.88 -8.51 14.18
C PRO A 95 4.34 -7.41 15.15
N TRP A 96 4.64 -6.20 14.67
CA TRP A 96 5.11 -5.10 15.53
C TRP A 96 4.03 -4.50 16.42
N PHE A 97 2.77 -4.60 16.04
CA PHE A 97 1.63 -4.17 16.86
C PHE A 97 0.99 -5.33 17.64
N GLY A 98 1.66 -6.49 17.73
CA GLY A 98 1.19 -7.65 18.50
C GLY A 98 -0.03 -8.37 17.90
N SER A 99 -0.40 -8.06 16.66
CA SER A 99 -1.45 -8.79 15.96
C SER A 99 -0.90 -10.14 15.51
N LYS A 100 -1.49 -11.24 15.99
CA LYS A 100 -1.11 -12.59 15.59
C LYS A 100 -1.86 -13.03 14.34
N PRO A 101 -1.29 -13.92 13.51
CA PRO A 101 -2.04 -14.60 12.44
C PRO A 101 -3.24 -15.34 13.02
N GLN A 102 -4.38 -15.21 12.35
CA GLN A 102 -5.62 -15.89 12.71
C GLN A 102 -5.99 -16.92 11.66
N ARG A 103 -6.95 -17.81 11.99
CA ARG A 103 -7.50 -18.76 11.02
C ARG A 103 -8.10 -17.99 9.83
N GLY A 104 -7.86 -18.49 8.62
CA GLY A 104 -8.26 -17.86 7.38
C GLY A 104 -7.33 -16.76 6.86
N ASP A 105 -6.36 -16.28 7.66
CA ASP A 105 -5.35 -15.34 7.15
C ASP A 105 -4.42 -16.05 6.14
N VAL A 106 -4.04 -15.35 5.08
CA VAL A 106 -2.97 -15.80 4.16
C VAL A 106 -1.65 -15.22 4.64
N VAL A 107 -0.65 -16.08 4.85
CA VAL A 107 0.65 -15.70 5.41
C VAL A 107 1.77 -16.01 4.43
N VAL A 108 2.75 -15.11 4.39
CA VAL A 108 4.07 -15.38 3.78
C VAL A 108 5.03 -15.73 4.92
N PHE A 109 5.74 -16.83 4.80
CA PHE A 109 6.68 -17.31 5.83
C PHE A 109 7.93 -17.92 5.19
N ARG A 110 9.03 -17.88 5.94
CA ARG A 110 10.29 -18.52 5.54
C ARG A 110 10.16 -20.04 5.64
N ASN A 111 10.54 -20.78 4.60
CA ASN A 111 10.51 -22.24 4.63
C ASN A 111 11.33 -22.79 5.82
N PRO A 112 10.75 -23.66 6.67
CA PRO A 112 11.50 -24.36 7.70
C PRO A 112 12.65 -25.17 7.09
N SER A 113 13.78 -25.25 7.79
CA SER A 113 14.98 -25.95 7.29
C SER A 113 14.80 -27.46 7.11
N ASP A 114 13.78 -28.04 7.75
CA ASP A 114 13.41 -29.45 7.67
C ASP A 114 12.38 -29.77 6.57
N TRP A 115 11.92 -28.73 5.84
CA TRP A 115 11.06 -28.88 4.67
C TRP A 115 11.92 -28.90 3.39
N PRO A 116 11.56 -29.69 2.36
CA PRO A 116 12.20 -29.62 1.07
C PRO A 116 12.14 -28.18 0.51
N PRO A 117 13.17 -27.72 -0.20
CA PRO A 117 13.12 -26.42 -0.86
C PRO A 117 12.00 -26.42 -1.91
N PRO A 118 11.19 -25.34 -2.00
CA PRO A 118 10.00 -25.30 -2.85
C PRO A 118 10.27 -25.40 -4.35
N ASN A 119 11.50 -25.09 -4.79
CA ASN A 119 11.91 -25.17 -6.19
C ASN A 119 13.32 -25.78 -6.28
N GLN A 120 13.46 -26.87 -7.02
CA GLN A 120 14.75 -27.30 -7.58
C GLN A 120 15.07 -26.54 -8.89
N ALA A 121 14.39 -25.41 -9.16
CA ALA A 121 14.70 -24.59 -10.30
C ALA A 121 16.04 -23.91 -10.03
N THR A 122 17.05 -24.33 -10.77
CA THR A 122 18.35 -23.67 -10.92
C THR A 122 18.12 -22.18 -11.08
N SER A 123 18.33 -21.46 -9.98
CA SER A 123 18.48 -20.01 -10.01
C SER A 123 19.77 -19.75 -10.76
N GLU A 124 19.65 -19.61 -12.09
CA GLU A 124 20.71 -19.14 -12.97
C GLU A 124 21.33 -17.93 -12.29
N GLU A 125 22.54 -18.08 -11.72
CA GLU A 125 23.17 -16.99 -10.99
C GLU A 125 23.32 -15.82 -11.97
N PRO A 126 22.61 -14.69 -11.76
CA PRO A 126 22.70 -13.60 -12.69
C PRO A 126 24.15 -13.09 -12.70
N PRO A 127 24.69 -12.66 -13.86
CA PRO A 127 26.00 -12.04 -13.94
C PRO A 127 26.20 -11.02 -12.82
N VAL A 128 27.40 -10.95 -12.23
CA VAL A 128 27.72 -10.15 -11.02
C VAL A 128 27.16 -8.71 -11.09
N VAL A 129 27.19 -8.10 -12.28
CA VAL A 129 26.64 -6.76 -12.52
C VAL A 129 25.12 -6.70 -12.29
N ILE A 130 24.36 -7.67 -12.80
CA ILE A 130 22.91 -7.75 -12.63
C ILE A 130 22.57 -8.08 -11.17
N LYS A 131 23.36 -8.92 -10.50
CA LYS A 131 23.21 -9.19 -9.06
C LYS A 131 23.38 -7.91 -8.24
N GLN A 132 24.43 -7.12 -8.48
CA GLN A 132 24.66 -5.86 -7.77
C GLN A 132 23.56 -4.84 -8.02
N VAL A 133 23.05 -4.74 -9.25
CA VAL A 133 21.92 -3.87 -9.56
C VAL A 133 20.64 -4.38 -8.90
N LYS A 134 20.39 -5.69 -8.91
CA LYS A 134 19.23 -6.31 -8.24
C LYS A 134 19.32 -6.09 -6.73
N GLU A 135 20.47 -6.32 -6.11
CA GLU A 135 20.73 -6.07 -4.69
C GLU A 135 20.59 -4.60 -4.35
N ALA A 136 21.13 -3.67 -5.16
CA ALA A 136 20.95 -2.25 -4.95
C ALA A 136 19.48 -1.84 -5.07
N LEU A 137 18.75 -2.32 -6.09
CA LEU A 137 17.33 -2.06 -6.25
C LEU A 137 16.49 -2.72 -5.14
N THR A 138 16.88 -3.89 -4.63
CA THR A 138 16.25 -4.57 -3.49
C THR A 138 16.54 -3.83 -2.19
N PHE A 139 17.77 -3.36 -1.99
CA PHE A 139 18.20 -2.53 -0.88
C PHE A 139 17.47 -1.19 -0.88
N ILE A 140 17.25 -0.59 -2.06
CA ILE A 140 16.46 0.63 -2.25
C ILE A 140 14.95 0.34 -2.20
N GLY A 141 14.52 -0.93 -2.21
CA GLY A 141 13.11 -1.34 -2.12
C GLY A 141 12.31 -1.23 -3.43
N LEU A 142 13.00 -1.07 -4.55
CA LEU A 142 12.43 -1.02 -5.91
C LEU A 142 12.22 -2.40 -6.53
N LEU A 143 12.89 -3.43 -6.00
CA LEU A 143 12.69 -4.83 -6.39
C LEU A 143 12.25 -5.67 -5.19
N PRO A 144 11.35 -6.66 -5.41
CA PRO A 144 10.94 -7.58 -4.36
C PRO A 144 12.14 -8.43 -3.93
N SER A 145 12.49 -8.38 -2.65
CA SER A 145 13.31 -9.41 -2.00
C SER A 145 12.43 -10.64 -1.80
N GLY A 146 12.18 -11.37 -2.89
CA GLY A 146 11.71 -12.74 -2.81
C GLY A 146 12.94 -13.59 -2.61
N ASP A 147 13.29 -13.86 -1.35
CA ASP A 147 14.20 -14.96 -1.07
C ASP A 147 13.50 -16.21 -1.61
N GLU A 148 14.18 -17.02 -2.41
CA GLU A 148 13.58 -18.13 -3.18
C GLU A 148 12.98 -19.24 -2.30
N GLN A 149 13.02 -19.06 -0.98
CA GLN A 149 12.52 -19.95 0.06
C GLN A 149 11.27 -19.41 0.78
N ASP A 150 10.76 -18.22 0.44
CA ASP A 150 9.52 -17.72 1.04
C ASP A 150 8.31 -18.44 0.44
N LEU A 151 7.43 -18.94 1.32
CA LEU A 151 6.20 -19.67 0.97
C LEU A 151 4.97 -18.83 1.31
N ILE A 152 3.91 -18.99 0.52
CA ILE A 152 2.60 -18.39 0.80
C ILE A 152 1.56 -19.49 0.98
N LYS A 153 0.85 -19.49 2.11
CA LYS A 153 -0.20 -20.46 2.45
C LYS A 153 -1.29 -19.81 3.31
N ARG A 154 -2.45 -20.45 3.44
CA ARG A 154 -3.52 -20.06 4.35
C ARG A 154 -3.36 -20.73 5.71
N VAL A 155 -3.59 -19.96 6.78
CA VAL A 155 -3.65 -20.48 8.15
C VAL A 155 -4.98 -21.20 8.35
N VAL A 156 -4.94 -22.51 8.59
CA VAL A 156 -6.13 -23.32 8.89
C VAL A 156 -6.36 -23.46 10.38
N ALA A 157 -5.28 -23.56 11.16
CA ALA A 157 -5.35 -23.67 12.61
C ALA A 157 -4.18 -22.93 13.28
N VAL A 158 -4.45 -22.38 14.46
CA VAL A 158 -3.49 -21.60 15.28
C VAL A 158 -3.17 -22.34 16.57
N GLY A 159 -2.16 -21.87 17.32
CA GLY A 159 -1.70 -22.53 18.54
C GLY A 159 -2.83 -22.81 19.55
N GLY A 160 -2.92 -24.08 19.96
CA GLY A 160 -3.96 -24.63 20.83
C GLY A 160 -5.02 -25.44 20.09
N ASP A 161 -5.22 -25.19 18.80
CA ASP A 161 -6.25 -25.86 18.01
C ASP A 161 -5.93 -27.32 17.74
N THR A 162 -6.97 -28.13 17.57
CA THR A 162 -6.90 -29.44 16.96
C THR A 162 -7.56 -29.40 15.59
N VAL A 163 -6.79 -29.72 14.54
CA VAL A 163 -7.30 -29.86 13.18
C VAL A 163 -7.21 -31.32 12.75
N LYS A 164 -8.26 -31.84 12.12
CA LYS A 164 -8.30 -33.20 11.58
C LYS A 164 -8.97 -33.25 10.23
N CYS A 165 -8.47 -34.15 9.38
CA CYS A 165 -9.08 -34.46 8.09
C CYS A 165 -9.37 -35.95 7.96
N CYS A 166 -10.55 -36.36 7.48
CA CYS A 166 -11.75 -35.55 7.23
C CYS A 166 -12.99 -36.33 7.68
N GLU A 167 -14.09 -35.62 7.91
CA GLU A 167 -15.39 -36.23 8.23
C GLU A 167 -15.93 -37.04 7.04
N GLN A 168 -17.05 -37.74 7.24
CA GLN A 168 -17.70 -38.52 6.17
C GLN A 168 -18.14 -37.66 4.98
N ASP A 169 -18.41 -36.37 5.20
CA ASP A 169 -18.75 -35.40 4.15
C ASP A 169 -17.51 -34.77 3.48
N GLY A 170 -16.31 -35.18 3.88
CA GLY A 170 -15.05 -34.72 3.32
C GLY A 170 -14.54 -33.39 3.89
N ARG A 171 -15.22 -32.76 4.85
CA ARG A 171 -14.80 -31.46 5.41
C ARG A 171 -13.68 -31.60 6.44
N LEU A 172 -12.87 -30.53 6.53
CA LEU A 172 -11.92 -30.35 7.63
C LEU A 172 -12.66 -30.07 8.93
N ILE A 173 -12.19 -30.65 10.02
CA ILE A 173 -12.71 -30.38 11.35
C ILE A 173 -11.64 -29.62 12.14
N VAL A 174 -11.98 -28.44 12.64
CA VAL A 174 -11.15 -27.65 13.54
C VAL A 174 -11.87 -27.51 14.87
N ASN A 175 -11.23 -27.90 15.98
CA ASN A 175 -11.80 -27.89 17.33
C ASN A 175 -13.20 -28.55 17.43
N GLY A 176 -13.42 -29.62 16.65
CA GLY A 176 -14.69 -30.36 16.64
C GLY A 176 -15.77 -29.78 15.71
N VAL A 177 -15.51 -28.65 15.05
CA VAL A 177 -16.45 -28.02 14.10
C VAL A 177 -16.01 -28.30 12.66
N ALA A 178 -16.91 -28.82 11.84
CA ALA A 178 -16.71 -28.97 10.41
C ALA A 178 -16.69 -27.59 9.73
N VAL A 179 -15.62 -27.30 8.98
CA VAL A 179 -15.36 -26.02 8.33
C VAL A 179 -15.81 -26.07 6.88
N ASP A 180 -16.55 -25.06 6.45
CA ASP A 180 -16.86 -24.83 5.04
C ASP A 180 -15.76 -23.97 4.41
N GLU A 181 -15.15 -24.45 3.32
CA GLU A 181 -13.94 -23.87 2.74
C GLU A 181 -14.17 -23.40 1.29
N PRO A 182 -14.92 -22.30 1.07
CA PRO A 182 -15.31 -21.85 -0.27
C PRO A 182 -14.12 -21.39 -1.14
N TYR A 183 -12.96 -21.18 -0.52
CA TYR A 183 -11.72 -20.77 -1.16
C TYR A 183 -10.90 -21.94 -1.74
N VAL A 184 -11.29 -23.19 -1.45
CA VAL A 184 -10.58 -24.37 -1.99
C VAL A 184 -10.76 -24.43 -3.50
N PHE A 185 -9.69 -24.81 -4.20
CA PHE A 185 -9.70 -24.93 -5.66
C PHE A 185 -10.83 -25.87 -6.12
N PRO A 186 -11.66 -25.48 -7.11
CA PRO A 186 -12.78 -26.29 -7.55
C PRO A 186 -12.36 -27.69 -7.98
N GLY A 187 -13.00 -28.72 -7.40
CA GLY A 187 -12.70 -30.12 -7.67
C GLY A 187 -11.71 -30.77 -6.68
N ASP A 188 -11.05 -29.98 -5.84
CA ASP A 188 -10.21 -30.52 -4.77
C ASP A 188 -11.03 -30.99 -3.58
N SER A 189 -10.60 -32.09 -2.97
CA SER A 189 -11.02 -32.45 -1.62
C SER A 189 -10.19 -31.68 -0.59
N PRO A 190 -10.72 -31.36 0.60
CA PRO A 190 -9.99 -30.64 1.63
C PRO A 190 -8.64 -31.28 2.02
N SER A 191 -8.55 -32.61 1.99
CA SER A 191 -7.27 -33.32 1.91
C SER A 191 -7.47 -34.73 1.35
N THR A 192 -6.44 -35.24 0.68
CA THR A 192 -6.31 -36.66 0.32
C THR A 192 -5.57 -37.47 1.39
N ILE A 193 -4.90 -36.79 2.31
CA ILE A 193 -4.16 -37.37 3.43
C ILE A 193 -4.99 -37.25 4.71
N LYS A 194 -5.17 -38.36 5.42
CA LYS A 194 -5.79 -38.36 6.76
C LYS A 194 -4.78 -37.91 7.81
N PHE A 195 -5.19 -37.02 8.70
CA PHE A 195 -4.35 -36.52 9.78
C PHE A 195 -5.18 -35.98 10.93
N GLU A 196 -4.55 -35.90 12.10
CA GLU A 196 -5.03 -35.17 13.26
C GLU A 196 -3.82 -34.50 13.92
N VAL A 197 -3.87 -33.18 14.07
CA VAL A 197 -2.77 -32.37 14.59
C VAL A 197 -3.29 -31.42 15.64
N LYS A 198 -2.70 -31.50 16.84
CA LYS A 198 -2.84 -30.47 17.88
C LYS A 198 -1.73 -29.44 17.70
N VAL A 199 -2.08 -28.23 17.28
CA VAL A 199 -1.12 -27.17 16.96
C VAL A 199 -0.49 -26.65 18.26
N PRO A 200 0.83 -26.71 18.42
CA PRO A 200 1.48 -26.17 19.62
C PRO A 200 1.32 -24.65 19.72
N ALA A 201 1.42 -24.11 20.94
CA ALA A 201 1.40 -22.66 21.15
C ALA A 201 2.53 -21.96 20.37
N GLY A 202 2.23 -20.81 19.76
CA GLY A 202 3.20 -20.06 18.94
C GLY A 202 3.46 -20.67 17.56
N ARG A 203 2.62 -21.62 17.12
CA ARG A 203 2.74 -22.28 15.82
C ARG A 203 1.44 -22.23 15.04
N LEU A 204 1.54 -22.46 13.74
CA LEU A 204 0.45 -22.41 12.78
C LEU A 204 0.44 -23.70 11.95
N PHE A 205 -0.75 -24.21 11.67
CA PHE A 205 -0.96 -25.24 10.66
C PHE A 205 -1.47 -24.56 9.38
N VAL A 206 -0.72 -24.70 8.29
CA VAL A 206 -0.96 -23.95 7.05
C VAL A 206 -1.21 -24.89 5.88
N MET A 207 -2.14 -24.51 5.00
CA MET A 207 -2.51 -25.27 3.82
C MET A 207 -2.63 -24.37 2.60
N GLY A 208 -2.34 -24.91 1.42
CA GLY A 208 -2.61 -24.24 0.16
C GLY A 208 -4.09 -24.31 -0.20
N ASP A 209 -4.59 -23.32 -0.93
CA ASP A 209 -5.97 -23.30 -1.42
C ASP A 209 -6.16 -24.27 -2.60
N HIS A 210 -5.11 -24.51 -3.40
CA HIS A 210 -5.04 -25.60 -4.37
C HIS A 210 -4.47 -26.84 -3.68
N ARG A 211 -5.33 -27.57 -2.97
CA ARG A 211 -5.01 -28.70 -2.07
C ARG A 211 -4.22 -29.80 -2.76
N SER A 212 -4.55 -30.12 -4.00
CA SER A 212 -3.89 -31.16 -4.80
C SER A 212 -2.52 -30.73 -5.32
N ASN A 213 -2.23 -29.43 -5.40
CA ASN A 213 -0.99 -28.85 -5.91
C ASN A 213 -0.20 -28.07 -4.83
N SER A 214 -0.27 -28.53 -3.57
CA SER A 214 0.35 -27.83 -2.45
C SER A 214 1.08 -28.78 -1.51
N ALA A 215 2.42 -28.69 -1.52
CA ALA A 215 3.26 -29.21 -0.44
C ALA A 215 3.20 -28.24 0.75
N ASP A 216 2.33 -28.55 1.71
CA ASP A 216 2.06 -27.75 2.91
C ASP A 216 2.14 -28.61 4.18
N SER A 217 1.60 -28.15 5.32
CA SER A 217 1.74 -28.84 6.61
C SER A 217 1.34 -30.32 6.57
N ARG A 218 0.38 -30.70 5.70
CA ARG A 218 -0.09 -32.08 5.54
C ARG A 218 0.96 -33.05 5.00
N PHE A 219 1.92 -32.55 4.23
CA PHE A 219 3.01 -33.34 3.64
C PHE A 219 4.25 -33.39 4.54
N HIS A 220 4.22 -32.68 5.67
CA HIS A 220 5.34 -32.56 6.59
C HIS A 220 4.97 -33.01 8.01
N LEU A 221 3.96 -33.87 8.15
CA LEU A 221 3.47 -34.38 9.44
C LEU A 221 4.52 -35.19 10.23
N ASP A 222 5.53 -35.73 9.54
CA ASP A 222 6.69 -36.42 10.09
C ASP A 222 7.80 -35.46 10.56
N LYS A 223 7.67 -34.16 10.24
CA LYS A 223 8.65 -33.12 10.58
C LYS A 223 8.35 -32.45 11.91
N THR A 224 9.16 -31.46 12.27
CA THR A 224 9.09 -30.75 13.54
C THR A 224 7.66 -30.29 13.84
N ALA A 225 7.18 -30.61 15.05
CA ALA A 225 5.87 -30.21 15.53
C ALA A 225 4.72 -30.57 14.56
N ASN A 226 4.78 -31.76 13.96
CA ASN A 226 3.75 -32.31 13.06
C ASN A 226 3.46 -31.42 11.85
N GLY A 227 4.52 -30.89 11.22
CA GLY A 227 4.41 -30.08 10.01
C GLY A 227 3.84 -28.69 10.25
N THR A 228 3.77 -28.22 11.49
CA THR A 228 3.39 -26.83 11.79
C THR A 228 4.58 -25.89 11.58
N ILE A 229 4.32 -24.60 11.37
CA ILE A 229 5.35 -23.56 11.25
C ILE A 229 5.36 -22.64 12.48
N SER A 230 6.50 -22.01 12.79
CA SER A 230 6.56 -21.02 13.88
C SER A 230 5.89 -19.70 13.48
N GLU A 231 5.17 -19.05 14.40
CA GLU A 231 4.69 -17.67 14.21
C GLU A 231 5.85 -16.71 13.88
N ASP A 232 7.04 -16.93 14.43
CA ASP A 232 8.24 -16.10 14.18
C ASP A 232 8.85 -16.30 12.78
N ALA A 233 8.46 -17.37 12.08
CA ALA A 233 8.85 -17.60 10.69
C ALA A 233 7.99 -16.77 9.71
N VAL A 234 6.86 -16.21 10.18
CA VAL A 234 5.95 -15.40 9.36
C VAL A 234 6.58 -14.05 9.04
N VAL A 235 6.78 -13.81 7.75
CA VAL A 235 7.29 -12.55 7.19
C VAL A 235 6.18 -11.48 7.20
N GLY A 236 4.93 -11.88 7.00
CA GLY A 236 3.76 -11.01 7.14
C GLY A 236 2.47 -11.62 6.58
N ARG A 237 1.37 -10.87 6.70
CA ARG A 237 0.05 -11.30 6.20
C ARG A 237 -0.26 -10.70 4.83
N ALA A 238 -0.56 -11.54 3.85
CA ALA A 238 -1.04 -11.10 2.55
C ALA A 238 -2.52 -10.69 2.66
N LYS A 239 -2.82 -9.40 2.46
CA LYS A 239 -4.20 -8.88 2.60
C LYS A 239 -4.87 -8.56 1.27
N TRP A 240 -4.09 -8.17 0.27
CA TRP A 240 -4.62 -7.67 -1.00
C TRP A 240 -3.81 -8.17 -2.18
N ILE A 241 -4.47 -8.47 -3.29
CA ILE A 241 -3.84 -8.55 -4.61
C ILE A 241 -3.90 -7.13 -5.19
N VAL A 242 -2.75 -6.54 -5.52
CA VAL A 242 -2.66 -5.16 -6.04
C VAL A 242 -2.37 -5.10 -7.53
N TRP A 243 -1.95 -6.22 -8.13
CA TRP A 243 -1.70 -6.35 -9.56
C TRP A 243 -1.85 -7.81 -10.00
N PRO A 244 -2.42 -8.10 -11.19
CA PRO A 244 -2.93 -7.14 -12.19
C PRO A 244 -4.21 -6.44 -11.73
N PHE A 245 -4.48 -5.23 -12.23
CA PHE A 245 -5.65 -4.44 -11.78
C PHE A 245 -7.00 -5.13 -12.01
N GLY A 246 -7.09 -6.05 -12.97
CA GLY A 246 -8.30 -6.85 -13.21
C GLY A 246 -8.54 -7.97 -12.18
N HIS A 247 -7.58 -8.22 -11.28
CA HIS A 247 -7.66 -9.23 -10.23
C HIS A 247 -7.41 -8.62 -8.84
N TRP A 248 -7.70 -7.32 -8.67
CA TRP A 248 -7.61 -6.69 -7.36
C TRP A 248 -8.73 -7.21 -6.46
N GLY A 249 -8.35 -7.88 -5.37
CA GLY A 249 -9.26 -8.34 -4.32
C GLY A 249 -8.58 -8.39 -2.95
N GLY A 250 -9.40 -8.52 -1.92
CA GLY A 250 -8.95 -8.91 -0.58
C GLY A 250 -8.69 -10.42 -0.52
N LEU A 251 -7.79 -10.84 0.36
CA LEU A 251 -7.40 -12.25 0.56
C LEU A 251 -7.92 -12.86 1.87
N GLU A 252 -8.62 -12.05 2.66
CA GLU A 252 -9.06 -12.41 4.00
C GLU A 252 -10.35 -13.23 3.94
N GLU A 253 -10.30 -14.47 4.44
CA GLU A 253 -11.45 -15.39 4.46
C GLU A 253 -11.69 -15.92 5.88
N ARG A 254 -11.80 -14.99 6.85
CA ARG A 254 -12.03 -15.34 8.27
C ARG A 254 -13.44 -15.88 8.54
N SER A 255 -14.39 -15.55 7.67
CA SER A 255 -15.79 -16.00 7.67
C SER A 255 -15.90 -17.52 7.77
N ALA A 256 -15.09 -18.26 7.00
CA ALA A 256 -15.05 -19.73 6.98
C ALA A 256 -14.80 -20.33 8.37
N PHE A 257 -14.03 -19.65 9.20
CA PHE A 257 -13.62 -20.13 10.54
C PHE A 257 -14.38 -19.45 11.68
N SER A 258 -15.35 -18.59 11.38
CA SER A 258 -16.05 -17.77 12.39
C SER A 258 -16.88 -18.58 13.40
N SER A 259 -17.32 -19.79 13.00
CA SER A 259 -18.05 -20.73 13.86
C SER A 259 -17.15 -21.60 14.72
N VAL A 260 -15.84 -21.61 14.47
CA VAL A 260 -14.91 -22.51 15.14
C VAL A 260 -14.51 -21.90 16.49
N PRO A 261 -14.77 -22.56 17.63
CA PRO A 261 -14.45 -22.02 18.93
C PRO A 261 -12.93 -21.87 19.13
N ASP A 262 -12.54 -20.92 19.97
CA ASP A 262 -11.16 -20.82 20.45
C ASP A 262 -10.83 -22.05 21.31
N ALA A 263 -9.63 -22.61 21.13
CA ALA A 263 -9.18 -23.80 21.87
C ALA A 263 -9.26 -23.66 23.40
N ARG A 264 -9.28 -22.42 23.92
CA ARG A 264 -9.40 -22.12 25.36
C ARG A 264 -10.80 -22.29 25.92
N ALA A 265 -11.84 -22.32 25.09
CA ALA A 265 -13.23 -22.43 25.55
C ALA A 265 -13.63 -23.87 25.93
N GLY A 266 -12.86 -24.88 25.50
CA GLY A 266 -13.20 -26.31 25.67
C GLY A 266 -12.88 -26.92 27.04
N THR A 267 -12.40 -26.16 28.03
CA THR A 267 -12.13 -26.66 29.39
C THR A 267 -13.20 -26.27 30.42
N ALA A 268 -14.34 -25.73 29.99
CA ALA A 268 -15.55 -25.74 30.81
C ALA A 268 -16.22 -27.11 30.70
N ALA A 269 -15.61 -28.13 31.31
CA ALA A 269 -16.28 -29.39 31.58
C ALA A 269 -17.57 -29.07 32.36
N GLY A 270 -18.69 -29.63 31.89
CA GLY A 270 -20.01 -29.38 32.44
C GLY A 270 -20.05 -29.59 33.95
N SER A 271 -20.42 -28.54 34.68
CA SER A 271 -21.02 -28.70 35.99
C SER A 271 -22.39 -29.34 35.74
N GLY A 272 -22.46 -30.67 35.87
CA GLY A 272 -23.72 -31.37 35.96
C GLY A 272 -24.57 -30.79 37.10
N PRO A 273 -25.91 -30.87 37.02
CA PRO A 273 -26.77 -30.34 38.06
C PRO A 273 -26.51 -31.10 39.36
N SER A 274 -25.80 -30.47 40.29
CA SER A 274 -25.64 -30.97 41.65
C SER A 274 -26.94 -30.70 42.39
N ASN A 275 -27.86 -31.65 42.33
CA ASN A 275 -28.94 -31.78 43.30
C ASN A 275 -28.31 -32.18 44.63
N SER A 276 -27.94 -31.21 45.44
CA SER A 276 -27.68 -31.43 46.88
C SER A 276 -28.59 -30.50 47.67
N VAL A 277 -29.71 -31.07 48.09
CA VAL A 277 -30.57 -30.54 49.16
C VAL A 277 -29.72 -30.52 50.43
N SER A 278 -29.47 -29.33 50.97
CA SER A 278 -29.00 -29.18 52.34
C SER A 278 -29.99 -28.29 53.07
N GLU A 279 -30.67 -28.94 54.00
CA GLU A 279 -31.68 -28.41 54.89
C GLU A 279 -30.98 -27.81 56.10
N TYR A 280 -31.04 -26.49 56.24
CA TYR A 280 -30.76 -25.81 57.50
C TYR A 280 -31.90 -24.82 57.80
N PRO A 281 -32.52 -24.92 58.99
CA PRO A 281 -33.58 -24.03 59.40
C PRO A 281 -32.97 -22.72 59.93
N ASN A 282 -33.62 -21.61 59.62
CA ASN A 282 -33.32 -20.23 60.06
C ASN A 282 -32.19 -19.50 59.31
N GLY A 283 -32.56 -18.94 58.15
CA GLY A 283 -31.80 -17.88 57.49
C GLY A 283 -32.70 -17.15 56.50
N LEU A 284 -32.95 -15.87 56.74
CA LEU A 284 -33.90 -14.99 56.03
C LEU A 284 -33.73 -15.05 54.49
N THR A 285 -34.83 -15.29 53.78
CA THR A 285 -34.95 -15.19 52.32
C THR A 285 -34.70 -13.76 51.86
N ARG A 286 -33.62 -13.54 51.11
CA ARG A 286 -33.37 -12.27 50.41
C ARG A 286 -33.91 -12.37 48.99
N LEU A 287 -35.07 -11.76 48.76
CA LEU A 287 -35.66 -11.58 47.43
C LEU A 287 -34.75 -10.67 46.56
N PRO A 288 -34.48 -11.01 45.29
CA PRO A 288 -33.92 -10.05 44.35
C PRO A 288 -35.02 -9.09 43.88
N THR A 289 -34.87 -7.80 44.22
CA THR A 289 -35.68 -6.70 43.67
C THR A 289 -35.37 -6.48 42.18
N PRO A 290 -36.38 -6.29 41.31
CA PRO A 290 -36.20 -5.97 39.91
C PRO A 290 -36.26 -4.44 39.70
N ALA A 291 -35.21 -3.84 39.15
CA ALA A 291 -35.15 -2.44 38.70
C ALA A 291 -33.67 -2.12 38.36
N GLU A 292 -33.23 -1.52 37.25
CA GLU A 292 -33.80 -1.04 36.00
C GLU A 292 -32.60 -0.92 35.02
N LEU A 293 -32.86 -1.04 33.72
CA LEU A 293 -32.07 -0.40 32.63
C LEU A 293 -33.01 0.67 32.01
N PRO A 294 -32.57 1.54 31.11
CA PRO A 294 -31.33 2.33 31.02
C PRO A 294 -31.65 3.83 30.73
N LEU A 295 -30.80 4.78 31.09
CA LEU A 295 -30.90 6.15 30.55
C LEU A 295 -29.53 6.72 30.13
N VAL A 296 -29.35 6.69 28.81
CA VAL A 296 -28.84 7.78 27.95
C VAL A 296 -28.45 9.04 28.71
N MET A 297 -27.17 9.44 28.67
CA MET A 297 -26.74 10.85 28.68
C MET A 297 -25.24 10.94 28.36
N GLY A 298 -24.86 11.77 27.38
CA GLY A 298 -23.46 12.20 27.26
C GLY A 298 -22.91 12.54 25.88
N VAL A 299 -23.65 13.27 25.04
CA VAL A 299 -23.04 14.02 23.93
C VAL A 299 -22.45 15.32 24.47
N VAL A 300 -21.12 15.40 24.58
CA VAL A 300 -20.33 16.63 24.78
C VAL A 300 -18.94 16.36 24.18
N GLY A 301 -18.33 17.12 23.28
CA GLY A 301 -18.72 18.31 22.55
C GLY A 301 -17.72 18.48 21.38
N LEU A 302 -18.22 18.88 20.21
CA LEU A 302 -17.38 19.28 19.09
C LEU A 302 -16.65 20.58 19.46
N HIS A 303 -15.33 20.51 19.64
CA HIS A 303 -14.51 21.72 19.65
C HIS A 303 -14.46 22.31 18.23
N ARG A 304 -15.14 23.45 18.06
CA ARG A 304 -15.01 24.35 16.92
C ARG A 304 -13.55 24.79 16.77
N LEU A 305 -12.87 24.29 15.75
CA LEU A 305 -11.64 24.91 15.25
C LEU A 305 -12.00 26.18 14.47
N GLY A 306 -11.35 27.27 14.86
CA GLY A 306 -11.68 28.63 14.46
C GLY A 306 -11.58 28.89 12.95
N ARG A 307 -12.46 29.79 12.49
CA ARG A 307 -12.38 30.42 11.17
C ARG A 307 -11.09 31.22 11.04
N GLY A 308 -10.08 30.61 10.42
CA GLY A 308 -8.95 31.32 9.84
C GLY A 308 -9.45 32.24 8.72
N ARG A 309 -9.30 33.54 8.91
CA ARG A 309 -9.62 34.59 7.95
C ARG A 309 -8.57 34.54 6.82
N TRP A 310 -8.93 33.99 5.68
CA TRP A 310 -8.08 34.01 4.49
C TRP A 310 -8.01 35.44 3.95
N HIS A 311 -6.87 36.11 4.15
CA HIS A 311 -6.54 37.30 3.37
C HIS A 311 -6.17 36.86 1.96
N GLY A 312 -7.17 36.84 1.08
CA GLY A 312 -6.96 36.81 -0.36
C GLY A 312 -6.30 38.11 -0.79
N VAL A 313 -4.99 38.08 -1.03
CA VAL A 313 -4.30 39.16 -1.74
C VAL A 313 -4.66 39.01 -3.22
N ARG A 314 -5.74 39.69 -3.64
CA ARG A 314 -5.96 40.01 -5.04
C ARG A 314 -4.85 40.95 -5.49
N SER A 315 -3.80 40.42 -6.12
CA SER A 315 -2.98 41.21 -7.02
C SER A 315 -3.77 41.36 -8.34
N GLY A 316 -4.67 42.33 -8.37
CA GLY A 316 -5.18 42.87 -9.61
C GLY A 316 -4.05 43.64 -10.28
N CYS A 317 -3.49 43.08 -11.37
CA CYS A 317 -3.03 43.81 -12.55
C CYS A 317 -2.45 42.82 -13.57
N GLY A 318 -3.13 42.72 -14.71
CA GLY A 318 -2.49 42.60 -16.02
C GLY A 318 -2.07 41.20 -16.46
N GLY A 319 -2.90 40.59 -17.29
CA GLY A 319 -2.50 39.44 -18.11
C GLY A 319 -1.37 39.78 -19.09
N PHE A 320 -0.76 38.74 -19.65
CA PHE A 320 -0.85 38.44 -21.08
C PHE A 320 -0.28 37.04 -21.31
N GLY A 321 -1.04 36.22 -22.04
CA GLY A 321 -0.58 34.95 -22.57
C GLY A 321 0.66 35.14 -23.42
N GLY A 322 1.64 34.25 -23.23
CA GLY A 322 2.85 34.18 -24.03
C GLY A 322 3.09 32.74 -24.43
N ARG A 323 2.30 32.23 -25.39
CA ARG A 323 2.66 31.02 -26.15
C ARG A 323 4.03 31.28 -26.76
N ARG A 324 5.04 30.48 -26.38
CA ARG A 324 6.34 30.46 -27.07
C ARG A 324 6.13 29.86 -28.45
N THR A 325 6.09 30.70 -29.47
CA THR A 325 6.34 30.28 -30.85
C THR A 325 7.85 30.08 -31.02
N ILE A 326 8.22 28.86 -31.37
CA ILE A 326 9.57 28.50 -31.80
C ILE A 326 9.77 29.16 -33.18
N ARG A 327 10.53 30.26 -33.23
CA ARG A 327 11.05 30.79 -34.50
C ARG A 327 12.31 30.01 -34.86
N THR A 328 12.21 29.15 -35.86
CA THR A 328 13.37 28.58 -36.54
C THR A 328 14.09 29.68 -37.32
N ARG A 329 15.40 29.77 -37.10
CA ARG A 329 16.29 30.75 -37.73
C ARG A 329 16.68 30.22 -39.11
N ARG A 330 16.11 30.82 -40.15
CA ARG A 330 16.49 30.60 -41.56
C ARG A 330 17.84 31.27 -41.80
N THR A 331 18.89 30.49 -42.05
CA THR A 331 20.17 30.97 -42.59
C THR A 331 20.06 31.04 -44.11
N ARG A 332 20.43 32.20 -44.67
CA ARG A 332 20.51 32.47 -46.11
C ARG A 332 21.96 32.28 -46.57
N GLY A 333 22.11 31.64 -47.74
CA GLY A 333 23.23 31.81 -48.68
C GLY A 333 23.87 30.50 -49.17
N PRO A 334 24.43 30.44 -50.40
CA PRO A 334 24.26 31.28 -51.58
C PRO A 334 23.83 30.49 -52.85
N ALA A 335 23.72 31.23 -53.95
CA ALA A 335 23.16 30.86 -55.25
C ALA A 335 24.10 30.09 -56.19
N GLY A 336 23.48 29.45 -57.21
CA GLY A 336 24.10 28.82 -58.39
C GLY A 336 23.72 27.34 -58.48
N LEU A 337 23.27 26.74 -59.59
CA LEU A 337 23.19 27.09 -61.01
C LEU A 337 22.16 26.13 -61.67
N SER A 338 21.55 26.57 -62.79
CA SER A 338 21.00 25.79 -63.93
C SER A 338 20.05 24.61 -63.64
N GLY A 339 18.79 24.56 -64.07
CA GLY A 339 18.25 24.99 -65.36
C GLY A 339 17.97 23.76 -66.23
N ALA A 340 16.70 23.32 -66.33
CA ALA A 340 16.14 22.67 -67.53
C ALA A 340 14.64 22.38 -67.30
N CYS A 341 13.82 23.10 -68.04
CA CYS A 341 12.40 22.88 -68.21
C CYS A 341 12.19 21.79 -69.26
N ARG A 342 11.30 20.80 -69.02
CA ARG A 342 10.66 20.05 -70.11
C ARG A 342 9.24 19.63 -69.77
N VAL A 343 8.33 20.25 -70.51
CA VAL A 343 6.90 19.92 -70.64
C VAL A 343 6.74 18.78 -71.66
N ARG A 344 5.87 17.81 -71.40
CA ARG A 344 5.05 17.07 -72.39
C ARG A 344 3.99 16.24 -71.65
N ARG A 345 2.72 16.67 -71.64
CA ARG A 345 1.59 16.23 -72.50
C ARG A 345 1.28 14.70 -72.49
N ARG A 346 0.20 14.37 -71.78
CA ARG A 346 -1.10 13.83 -72.27
C ARG A 346 -1.15 12.44 -72.94
N SER A 347 -1.77 11.47 -72.25
CA SER A 347 -2.78 10.48 -72.71
C SER A 347 -3.02 9.50 -71.54
N GLY A 348 -4.22 9.23 -71.03
CA GLY A 348 -5.44 8.83 -71.73
C GLY A 348 -5.42 7.32 -71.94
N GLY A 349 -6.03 6.53 -71.05
CA GLY A 349 -6.12 5.08 -71.18
C GLY A 349 -6.96 4.42 -70.07
N ARG A 350 -8.22 4.09 -70.41
CA ARG A 350 -9.13 3.20 -69.67
C ARG A 350 -8.79 1.73 -69.94
N GLY A 351 -9.18 0.85 -69.01
CA GLY A 351 -9.30 -0.60 -69.17
C GLY A 351 -9.01 -1.25 -67.83
N GLY A 352 -10.00 -1.73 -67.07
CA GLY A 352 -10.61 -3.06 -67.26
C GLY A 352 -9.69 -4.08 -66.56
N GLY A 353 -10.08 -4.96 -65.67
CA GLY A 353 -11.33 -5.64 -65.33
C GLY A 353 -10.85 -6.85 -64.50
N GLY A 354 -11.65 -7.28 -63.54
CA GLY A 354 -11.18 -8.15 -62.45
C GLY A 354 -10.85 -9.60 -62.78
N ARG A 355 -10.38 -10.30 -61.75
CA ARG A 355 -10.55 -11.72 -61.37
C ARG A 355 -9.73 -11.90 -60.09
N GLY A 356 -10.33 -12.40 -59.00
CA GLY A 356 -10.23 -13.81 -58.58
C GLY A 356 -8.91 -13.98 -57.80
N GLY A 357 -8.87 -14.29 -56.51
CA GLY A 357 -9.66 -15.26 -55.76
C GLY A 357 -8.64 -16.20 -55.14
N GLU A 358 -8.48 -16.11 -53.81
CA GLU A 358 -8.24 -17.18 -52.82
C GLU A 358 -8.07 -16.53 -51.44
#